data_AF-A0A1J6WWF8-F1
#
_entry.id   AF-A0A1J6WWF8-F1
#
_cell.length_a   1.000
_cell.length_b   1.000
_cell.length_c   1.000
_cell.angle_alpha   90.00
_cell.angle_beta   90.00
_cell.angle_gamma   90.00
#
_symmetry.space_group_name_H-M   'P 1'
#
loop_
_entity.id
_entity.type
_entity.pdbx_description
1 polymer ?
#
loop_
_entity_poly.entity_id
_entity_poly.type
_entity_poly.pdbx_seq_one_letter_code
_entity_poly.pdbx_strand_id
1 'polypeptide(L)'
;MIELMLLALSIAAVFILYRKSDEEVPYLLAKLIGYTILGTAMFNLNGIRIPAGFIIFLLFFRKIPVNAWSKRRAAYTGFAVFLLSVILSFSVKEWYEWPRKVALKETNFYDGSLLEEWNNIKEKLDVESDYGVKLTDIRMVIDKAGNYESLDLSIVEDGPPETVYYRIRLSEDGETVDVKRTKRDAEDWGQTPYSEADFVFSQLDLITKPMLNHDSVNYYELNSDGQRMGYAVKDQKNYRVDTAGKKELKDSELPVDGIAVGVCGTEGGIDEHGMILECDNFEHYLFDVLKNKPELNTSSVLETAESISPQVAGWLSEHIGDNIGSEKNGEFILKIDGKEKRVSEQEYIKALKETPYVEVIEQGQDNWKVKVENPYGNPPHTMEFELTREGPEVVDLHFR
;
A
#
# COMPACT_ATOMS: atom_id res chain seq x y z
N MET A 1 6.26 27.19 15.78
CA MET A 1 6.19 28.66 15.61
C MET A 1 5.15 29.32 16.53
N ILE A 2 3.89 28.85 16.56
CA ILE A 2 2.82 29.43 17.40
C ILE A 2 3.16 29.43 18.91
N GLU A 3 3.74 28.35 19.42
CA GLU A 3 4.13 28.26 20.84
C GLU A 3 5.17 29.31 21.24
N LEU A 4 6.14 29.59 20.36
CA LEU A 4 7.15 30.64 20.57
C LEU A 4 6.51 32.03 20.60
N MET A 5 5.50 32.28 19.76
CA MET A 5 4.75 33.54 19.78
C MET A 5 3.94 33.71 21.07
N LEU A 6 3.26 32.65 21.54
CA LEU A 6 2.53 32.66 22.80
C LEU A 6 3.47 32.87 23.99
N LEU A 7 4.65 32.23 23.97
CA LEU A 7 5.68 32.43 24.99
C LEU A 7 6.16 33.90 25.01
N ALA A 8 6.52 34.46 23.85
CA ALA A 8 6.95 35.85 23.76
C ALA A 8 5.87 36.83 24.25
N LEU A 9 4.60 36.60 23.88
CA LEU A 9 3.46 37.38 24.36
C LEU A 9 3.31 37.30 25.89
N SER A 10 3.48 36.10 26.47
CA SER A 10 3.40 35.91 27.92
C SER A 10 4.52 36.66 28.67
N ILE A 11 5.75 36.64 28.14
CA ILE A 11 6.90 37.36 28.71
C ILE A 11 6.65 38.87 28.65
N ALA A 12 6.19 39.39 27.51
CA ALA A 12 5.86 40.80 27.35
C ALA A 12 4.76 41.24 28.32
N ALA A 13 3.70 40.44 28.48
CA ALA A 13 2.61 40.72 29.41
C ALA A 13 3.09 40.74 30.88
N VAL A 14 3.92 39.78 31.29
CA VAL A 14 4.52 39.75 32.63
C VAL A 14 5.40 40.98 32.87
N PHE A 15 6.20 41.39 31.88
CA PHE A 15 7.04 42.58 31.98
C PHE A 15 6.23 43.87 32.11
N ILE A 16 5.13 44.01 31.35
CA ILE A 16 4.20 45.15 31.47
C ILE A 16 3.56 45.17 32.86
N LEU A 17 3.15 44.01 33.40
CA LEU A 17 2.59 43.92 34.74
C LEU A 17 3.62 44.26 35.81
N TYR A 18 4.88 43.83 35.64
CA TYR A 18 5.97 44.17 36.54
C TYR A 18 6.19 45.67 36.62
N ARG A 19 6.29 46.37 35.47
CA ARG A 19 6.49 47.84 35.43
C ARG A 19 5.32 48.64 36.02
N LYS A 20 4.12 48.08 36.07
CA LYS A 20 2.91 48.73 36.61
C LYS A 20 2.63 48.41 38.08
N SER A 21 3.51 47.66 38.73
CA SER A 21 3.30 47.21 40.11
C SER A 21 4.16 48.00 41.10
N ASP A 22 3.66 48.18 42.32
CA ASP A 22 4.41 48.83 43.39
C ASP A 22 5.62 47.96 43.80
N GLU A 23 6.81 48.56 43.82
CA GLU A 23 8.12 47.89 43.91
C GLU A 23 8.45 47.34 45.32
N GLU A 24 7.60 47.55 46.32
CA GLU A 24 7.90 47.23 47.72
C GLU A 24 7.89 45.72 48.06
N VAL A 25 7.69 44.83 47.08
CA VAL A 25 7.58 43.38 47.30
C VAL A 25 8.84 42.63 46.84
N PRO A 26 9.52 41.88 47.74
CA PRO A 26 10.67 41.07 47.33
C PRO A 26 10.25 39.98 46.34
N TYR A 27 11.07 39.80 45.30
CA TYR A 27 10.89 38.81 44.23
C TYR A 27 9.57 38.93 43.45
N LEU A 28 9.09 40.16 43.23
CA LEU A 28 7.82 40.40 42.54
C LEU A 28 7.76 39.78 41.14
N LEU A 29 8.83 39.92 40.34
CA LEU A 29 8.89 39.33 39.00
C LEU A 29 8.72 37.80 39.03
N ALA A 30 9.45 37.11 39.91
CA ALA A 30 9.33 35.66 40.08
C ALA A 30 7.91 35.26 40.52
N LYS A 31 7.28 36.04 41.39
CA LYS A 31 5.88 35.82 41.78
C LYS A 31 4.94 35.98 40.59
N LEU A 32 5.08 37.02 39.76
CA LEU A 32 4.25 37.22 38.57
C LEU A 32 4.43 36.09 37.55
N ILE A 33 5.66 35.62 37.34
CA ILE A 33 5.93 34.42 36.53
C ILE A 33 5.19 33.22 37.12
N GLY A 34 5.31 32.97 38.43
CA GLY A 34 4.61 31.88 39.11
C GLY A 34 3.09 31.93 38.97
N TYR A 35 2.47 33.12 39.13
CA TYR A 35 1.02 33.28 38.91
C TYR A 35 0.63 33.08 37.43
N THR A 36 1.48 33.47 36.49
CA THR A 36 1.23 33.26 35.06
C THR A 36 1.31 31.77 34.71
N ILE A 37 2.35 31.08 35.19
CA ILE A 37 2.50 29.61 35.04
C ILE A 37 1.29 28.89 35.66
N LEU A 38 0.86 29.32 36.85
CA LEU A 38 -0.33 28.78 37.51
C LEU A 38 -1.58 29.00 36.65
N GLY A 39 -1.74 30.16 36.02
CA GLY A 39 -2.86 30.43 35.11
C GLY A 39 -2.83 29.58 33.83
N THR A 40 -1.65 29.27 33.29
CA THR A 40 -1.49 28.42 32.09
C THR A 40 -1.59 26.93 32.39
N ALA A 41 -1.40 26.50 33.64
CA ALA A 41 -1.29 25.10 33.98
C ALA A 41 -2.60 24.35 33.71
N MET A 42 -2.50 23.29 32.93
CA MET A 42 -3.63 22.48 32.48
C MET A 42 -3.50 21.04 32.93
N PHE A 43 -4.65 20.37 32.98
CA PHE A 43 -4.77 18.94 33.21
C PHE A 43 -5.56 18.33 32.05
N ASN A 44 -5.05 17.26 31.45
CA ASN A 44 -5.73 16.58 30.35
C ASN A 44 -6.52 15.38 30.91
N LEU A 45 -7.84 15.40 30.75
CA LEU A 45 -8.74 14.32 31.17
C LEU A 45 -9.51 13.83 29.94
N ASN A 46 -9.22 12.62 29.46
CA ASN A 46 -9.87 12.01 28.29
C ASN A 46 -9.90 12.95 27.05
N GLY A 47 -8.80 13.65 26.77
CA GLY A 47 -8.70 14.59 25.64
C GLY A 47 -9.26 15.99 25.92
N ILE A 48 -9.95 16.19 27.04
CA ILE A 48 -10.45 17.50 27.46
C ILE A 48 -9.37 18.20 28.29
N ARG A 49 -8.90 19.35 27.78
CA ARG A 49 -7.93 20.21 28.48
C ARG A 49 -8.66 21.08 29.51
N ILE A 50 -8.42 20.82 30.80
CA ILE A 50 -9.02 21.55 31.92
C ILE A 50 -7.99 22.56 32.48
N PRO A 51 -8.36 23.83 32.73
CA PRO A 51 -7.45 24.85 33.28
C PRO A 51 -7.25 24.68 34.80
N ALA A 52 -6.70 23.53 35.21
CA ALA A 52 -6.59 23.13 36.62
C ALA A 52 -5.83 24.14 37.48
N GLY A 53 -4.74 24.72 36.97
CA GLY A 53 -3.99 25.72 37.72
C GLY A 53 -4.77 27.02 37.97
N PHE A 54 -5.59 27.43 37.01
CA PHE A 54 -6.48 28.58 37.21
C PHE A 54 -7.61 28.27 38.20
N ILE A 55 -8.13 27.04 38.21
CA ILE A 55 -9.10 26.60 39.23
C ILE A 55 -8.46 26.63 40.63
N ILE A 56 -7.22 26.12 40.77
CA ILE A 56 -6.44 26.19 42.02
C ILE A 56 -6.25 27.66 42.44
N PHE A 57 -5.93 28.54 41.49
CA PHE A 57 -5.82 29.97 41.75
C PHE A 57 -7.12 30.56 42.34
N LEU A 58 -8.28 30.25 41.75
CA LEU A 58 -9.57 30.73 42.23
C LEU A 58 -9.93 30.22 43.64
N LEU A 59 -9.58 28.96 43.93
CA LEU A 59 -9.90 28.31 45.21
C LEU A 59 -8.99 28.78 46.35
N PHE A 60 -7.68 28.85 46.12
CA PHE A 60 -6.69 29.07 47.20
C PHE A 60 -6.16 30.50 47.28
N PHE A 61 -6.24 31.30 46.21
CA PHE A 61 -5.63 32.63 46.15
C PHE A 61 -6.64 33.78 46.09
N ARG A 62 -7.85 33.57 46.64
CA ARG A 62 -8.94 34.56 46.63
C ARG A 62 -8.62 35.84 47.45
N LYS A 63 -7.85 35.70 48.54
CA LYS A 63 -7.46 36.80 49.45
C LYS A 63 -5.94 37.05 49.38
N ILE A 64 -5.49 37.80 48.38
CA ILE A 64 -4.08 38.18 48.22
C ILE A 64 -3.85 39.51 48.98
N PRO A 65 -2.94 39.57 49.96
CA PRO A 65 -2.79 40.76 50.82
C PRO A 65 -1.99 41.91 50.18
N VAL A 66 -1.04 41.62 49.28
CA VAL A 66 -0.13 42.64 48.69
C VAL A 66 -0.02 42.46 47.18
N ASN A 67 -0.07 43.56 46.41
CA ASN A 67 -0.06 43.59 44.95
C ASN A 67 -1.09 42.62 44.32
N ALA A 68 -2.28 42.55 44.94
CA ALA A 68 -3.36 41.65 44.54
C ALA A 68 -3.78 41.88 43.09
N TRP A 69 -3.78 43.14 42.64
CA TRP A 69 -4.13 43.51 41.29
C TRP A 69 -3.19 42.89 40.25
N SER A 70 -1.88 43.06 40.42
CA SER A 70 -0.87 42.55 39.48
C SER A 70 -0.80 41.02 39.47
N LYS A 71 -0.91 40.39 40.64
CA LYS A 71 -0.91 38.92 40.77
C LYS A 71 -2.16 38.28 40.19
N ARG A 72 -3.34 38.89 40.39
CA ARG A 72 -4.59 38.46 39.73
C ARG A 72 -4.47 38.59 38.22
N ARG A 73 -3.99 39.74 37.73
CA ARG A 73 -3.79 39.93 36.29
C ARG A 73 -2.79 38.95 35.70
N ALA A 74 -1.71 38.62 36.40
CA ALA A 74 -0.78 37.58 35.96
C ALA A 74 -1.46 36.22 35.81
N ALA A 75 -2.28 35.81 36.78
CA ALA A 75 -3.07 34.58 36.68
C ALA A 75 -4.10 34.61 35.55
N TYR A 76 -4.81 35.73 35.36
CA TYR A 76 -5.72 35.91 34.22
C TYR A 76 -4.99 35.92 32.87
N THR A 77 -3.80 36.50 32.79
CA THR A 77 -2.95 36.47 31.60
C THR A 77 -2.57 35.04 31.27
N GLY A 78 -2.14 34.25 32.27
CA GLY A 78 -1.85 32.84 32.06
C GLY A 78 -3.06 32.06 31.58
N PHE A 79 -4.23 32.31 32.17
CA PHE A 79 -5.48 31.69 31.72
C PHE A 79 -5.88 32.11 30.30
N ALA A 80 -5.69 33.38 29.93
CA ALA A 80 -5.93 33.85 28.56
C ALA A 80 -4.99 33.18 27.55
N VAL A 81 -3.72 32.98 27.90
CA VAL A 81 -2.76 32.23 27.07
C VAL A 81 -3.21 30.77 26.90
N PHE A 82 -3.71 30.14 27.97
CA PHE A 82 -4.31 28.80 27.89
C PHE A 82 -5.53 28.78 26.95
N LEU A 83 -6.45 29.73 27.06
CA LEU A 83 -7.61 29.79 26.16
C LEU A 83 -7.18 29.97 24.70
N LEU A 84 -6.22 30.86 24.45
CA LEU A 84 -5.67 31.07 23.11
C LEU A 84 -5.01 29.81 22.58
N SER A 85 -4.26 29.05 23.40
CA SER A 85 -3.63 27.82 22.93
C SER A 85 -4.67 26.76 22.55
N VAL A 86 -5.76 26.62 23.32
CA VAL A 86 -6.86 25.70 22.99
C VAL A 86 -7.57 26.11 21.69
N ILE A 87 -7.93 27.39 21.55
CA ILE A 87 -8.60 27.92 20.35
C ILE A 87 -7.71 27.76 19.11
N LEU A 88 -6.43 28.09 19.22
CA LEU A 88 -5.49 27.98 18.10
C LEU A 88 -5.23 26.53 17.70
N SER A 89 -5.06 25.60 18.66
CA SER A 89 -4.94 24.17 18.34
C SER A 89 -6.14 23.66 17.55
N PHE A 90 -7.35 24.04 17.95
CA PHE A 90 -8.58 23.66 17.23
C PHE A 90 -8.62 24.31 15.84
N SER A 91 -8.33 25.61 15.74
CA SER A 91 -8.40 26.37 14.49
C SER A 91 -7.38 25.89 13.45
N VAL A 92 -6.17 25.52 13.87
CA VAL A 92 -5.13 25.01 12.97
C VAL A 92 -5.52 23.66 12.38
N LYS A 93 -6.07 22.76 13.21
CA LYS A 93 -6.54 21.46 12.75
C LYS A 93 -7.68 21.62 11.75
N GLU A 94 -8.73 22.37 12.11
CA GLU A 94 -9.88 22.63 11.22
C GLU A 94 -9.46 23.33 9.92
N TRP A 95 -8.52 24.28 9.98
CA TRP A 95 -8.03 24.96 8.78
C TRP A 95 -7.26 24.02 7.84
N TYR A 96 -6.47 23.11 8.41
CA TYR A 96 -5.74 22.10 7.65
C TYR A 96 -6.69 21.08 7.00
N GLU A 97 -7.67 20.60 7.77
CA GLU A 97 -8.66 19.59 7.37
C GLU A 97 -9.82 20.16 6.54
N TRP A 98 -9.86 21.48 6.34
CA TRP A 98 -10.85 22.15 5.51
C TRP A 98 -10.79 21.63 4.05
N PRO A 99 -11.93 21.16 3.48
CA PRO A 99 -11.97 20.66 2.11
C PRO A 99 -11.50 21.69 1.09
N ARG A 100 -10.64 21.28 0.17
CA ARG A 100 -10.11 22.13 -0.90
C ARG A 100 -10.66 21.67 -2.24
N LYS A 101 -11.18 22.60 -3.03
CA LYS A 101 -11.52 22.36 -4.43
C LYS A 101 -10.28 22.51 -5.30
N VAL A 102 -10.02 21.53 -6.14
CA VAL A 102 -8.95 21.55 -7.15
C VAL A 102 -9.60 21.33 -8.51
N ALA A 103 -9.34 22.20 -9.48
CA ALA A 103 -9.82 22.00 -10.84
C ALA A 103 -9.08 20.83 -11.49
N LEU A 104 -9.82 19.97 -12.18
CA LEU A 104 -9.24 18.94 -13.05
C LEU A 104 -8.49 19.61 -14.19
N LYS A 105 -7.38 19.02 -14.63
CA LYS A 105 -6.72 19.43 -15.87
C LYS A 105 -7.51 18.94 -17.08
N GLU A 106 -8.05 17.73 -17.01
CA GLU A 106 -8.89 17.14 -18.04
C GLU A 106 -10.12 16.46 -17.42
N THR A 107 -11.27 16.66 -18.06
CA THR A 107 -12.57 16.12 -17.62
C THR A 107 -12.89 14.78 -18.28
N ASN A 108 -12.08 14.37 -19.25
CA ASN A 108 -12.19 13.10 -19.95
C ASN A 108 -11.04 12.15 -19.57
N PHE A 109 -11.39 10.95 -19.13
CA PHE A 109 -10.45 9.90 -18.75
C PHE A 109 -9.52 9.47 -19.90
N TYR A 110 -10.00 9.42 -21.14
CA TYR A 110 -9.19 8.96 -22.27
C TYR A 110 -8.23 10.01 -22.81
N ASP A 111 -8.56 11.29 -22.63
CA ASP A 111 -7.73 12.41 -23.09
C ASP A 111 -6.76 12.90 -21.99
N GLY A 112 -7.03 12.54 -20.73
CA GLY A 112 -6.26 12.93 -19.55
C GLY A 112 -5.31 11.85 -19.02
N SER A 113 -4.80 12.08 -17.81
CA SER A 113 -3.98 11.14 -17.06
C SER A 113 -4.26 11.31 -15.56
N LEU A 114 -4.65 10.21 -14.90
CA LEU A 114 -4.84 10.17 -13.45
C LEU A 114 -3.55 10.50 -12.71
N LEU A 115 -2.38 10.11 -13.25
CA LEU A 115 -1.09 10.49 -12.68
C LEU A 115 -0.88 12.01 -12.75
N GLU A 116 -1.19 12.64 -13.87
CA GLU A 116 -1.08 14.10 -14.01
C GLU A 116 -2.07 14.88 -13.14
N GLU A 117 -3.28 14.36 -12.94
CA GLU A 117 -4.27 14.90 -12.01
C GLU A 117 -3.82 14.77 -10.57
N TRP A 118 -3.28 13.61 -10.20
CA TRP A 118 -2.72 13.41 -8.87
C TRP A 118 -1.54 14.35 -8.59
N ASN A 119 -0.66 14.56 -9.56
CA ASN A 119 0.43 15.53 -9.45
C ASN A 119 -0.10 16.98 -9.29
N ASN A 120 -1.18 17.35 -9.99
CA ASN A 120 -1.85 18.65 -9.82
C ASN A 120 -2.38 18.82 -8.38
N ILE A 121 -3.01 17.77 -7.84
CA ILE A 121 -3.51 17.78 -6.46
C ILE A 121 -2.37 17.92 -5.46
N LYS A 122 -1.27 17.16 -5.63
CA LYS A 122 -0.07 17.25 -4.77
C LYS A 122 0.49 18.68 -4.76
N GLU A 123 0.65 19.30 -5.92
CA GLU A 123 1.15 20.67 -6.06
C GLU A 123 0.25 21.68 -5.35
N LYS A 124 -1.08 21.59 -5.54
CA LYS A 124 -2.04 22.52 -4.92
C LYS A 124 -2.15 22.40 -3.41
N LEU A 125 -1.86 21.21 -2.87
CA LEU A 125 -1.97 20.92 -1.45
C LEU A 125 -0.64 20.97 -0.71
N ASP A 126 0.45 21.23 -1.44
CA ASP A 126 1.83 21.27 -0.93
C ASP A 126 2.19 19.93 -0.24
N VAL A 127 1.90 18.82 -0.92
CA VAL A 127 2.23 17.48 -0.45
C VAL A 127 3.73 17.25 -0.68
N GLU A 128 4.53 17.47 0.36
CA GLU A 128 6.01 17.38 0.33
C GLU A 128 6.56 15.94 0.43
N SER A 129 5.71 14.91 0.35
CA SER A 129 6.16 13.53 0.58
C SER A 129 6.94 12.96 -0.61
N ASP A 130 8.23 12.72 -0.40
CA ASP A 130 9.13 12.06 -1.37
C ASP A 130 8.90 10.52 -1.41
N TYR A 131 8.30 9.91 -0.39
CA TYR A 131 8.01 8.46 -0.34
C TYR A 131 6.86 8.15 0.63
N GLY A 132 5.92 7.26 0.24
CA GLY A 132 4.93 6.69 1.16
C GLY A 132 3.51 7.19 0.99
N VAL A 133 3.12 7.63 -0.22
CA VAL A 133 1.73 7.98 -0.51
C VAL A 133 1.07 6.85 -1.27
N LYS A 134 0.25 6.08 -0.57
CA LYS A 134 -0.31 4.82 -1.07
C LYS A 134 -1.78 4.96 -1.41
N LEU A 135 -2.17 4.35 -2.52
CA LEU A 135 -3.59 4.22 -2.86
C LEU A 135 -4.20 3.11 -1.99
N THR A 136 -5.35 3.40 -1.41
CA THR A 136 -6.10 2.44 -0.57
C THR A 136 -7.43 2.04 -1.18
N ASP A 137 -8.01 2.92 -2.00
CA ASP A 137 -9.23 2.65 -2.76
C ASP A 137 -9.29 3.64 -3.93
N ILE A 138 -9.62 3.13 -5.12
CA ILE A 138 -10.08 3.92 -6.25
C ILE A 138 -11.41 3.34 -6.72
N ARG A 139 -12.35 4.25 -6.94
CA ARG A 139 -13.57 3.98 -7.68
C ARG A 139 -13.86 5.13 -8.62
N MET A 140 -14.04 4.83 -9.89
CA MET A 140 -14.45 5.82 -10.88
C MET A 140 -15.53 5.25 -11.76
N VAL A 141 -16.48 6.10 -12.16
CA VAL A 141 -17.47 5.80 -13.19
C VAL A 141 -17.29 6.79 -14.32
N ILE A 142 -17.16 6.25 -15.53
CA ILE A 142 -17.03 7.03 -16.76
C ILE A 142 -18.13 6.65 -17.75
N ASP A 143 -18.57 7.61 -18.55
CA ASP A 143 -19.42 7.32 -19.69
C ASP A 143 -18.62 6.69 -20.84
N LYS A 144 -19.32 6.22 -21.89
CA LYS A 144 -18.71 5.64 -23.10
C LYS A 144 -17.77 6.62 -23.84
N ALA A 145 -17.95 7.92 -23.65
CA ALA A 145 -17.08 8.94 -24.24
C ALA A 145 -15.82 9.18 -23.40
N GLY A 146 -15.79 8.73 -22.14
CA GLY A 146 -14.72 8.89 -21.17
C GLY A 146 -14.94 10.00 -20.16
N ASN A 147 -16.09 10.68 -20.17
CA ASN A 147 -16.36 11.74 -19.21
C ASN A 147 -16.59 11.14 -17.82
N TYR A 148 -16.03 11.77 -16.79
CA TYR A 148 -16.25 11.33 -15.41
C TYR A 148 -17.69 11.62 -14.96
N GLU A 149 -18.38 10.56 -14.53
CA GLU A 149 -19.66 10.65 -13.81
C GLU A 149 -19.43 10.61 -12.30
N SER A 150 -18.42 9.85 -11.86
CA SER A 150 -17.95 9.86 -10.48
C SER A 150 -16.47 9.51 -10.37
N LEU A 151 -15.84 10.02 -9.32
CA LEU A 151 -14.48 9.70 -8.91
C LEU A 151 -14.44 9.75 -7.38
N ASP A 152 -14.04 8.66 -6.71
CA ASP A 152 -13.73 8.61 -5.28
C ASP A 152 -12.37 7.92 -5.12
N LEU A 153 -11.40 8.65 -4.59
CA LEU A 153 -10.06 8.15 -4.29
C LEU A 153 -9.81 8.26 -2.79
N SER A 154 -9.27 7.19 -2.22
CA SER A 154 -8.74 7.16 -0.86
C SER A 154 -7.24 6.91 -0.90
N ILE A 155 -6.48 7.87 -0.39
CA ILE A 155 -5.02 7.84 -0.38
C ILE A 155 -4.53 8.06 1.05
N VAL A 156 -3.44 7.39 1.42
CA VAL A 156 -2.80 7.51 2.72
C VAL A 156 -1.35 7.94 2.57
N GLU A 157 -0.91 8.88 3.38
CA GLU A 157 0.48 9.29 3.53
C GLU A 157 0.98 8.81 4.88
N ASP A 158 1.86 7.81 4.87
CA ASP A 158 2.46 7.21 6.07
C ASP A 158 3.71 8.00 6.48
N GLY A 159 3.59 8.92 7.43
CA GLY A 159 4.72 9.73 7.91
C GLY A 159 4.72 9.89 9.44
N PRO A 160 5.66 9.31 10.20
CA PRO A 160 5.72 9.57 11.63
C PRO A 160 5.93 11.08 11.89
N PRO A 161 5.15 11.71 12.80
CA PRO A 161 4.30 11.11 13.84
C PRO A 161 2.80 10.97 13.51
N GLU A 162 2.33 11.36 12.33
CA GLU A 162 0.89 11.43 11.99
C GLU A 162 0.61 10.83 10.60
N THR A 163 -0.40 9.97 10.50
CA THR A 163 -0.88 9.49 9.21
C THR A 163 -1.89 10.49 8.64
N VAL A 164 -1.71 10.89 7.38
CA VAL A 164 -2.64 11.79 6.67
C VAL A 164 -3.48 11.00 5.70
N TYR A 165 -4.80 11.07 5.87
CA TYR A 165 -5.77 10.46 4.96
C TYR A 165 -6.34 11.53 4.03
N TYR A 166 -6.27 11.24 2.73
CA TYR A 166 -6.84 12.03 1.67
C TYR A 166 -8.07 11.31 1.15
N ARG A 167 -9.19 12.04 1.07
CA ARG A 167 -10.37 11.63 0.33
C ARG A 167 -10.63 12.64 -0.77
N ILE A 168 -10.60 12.19 -2.01
CA ILE A 168 -10.74 13.03 -3.20
C ILE A 168 -12.00 12.57 -3.91
N ARG A 169 -12.94 13.50 -4.14
CA ARG A 169 -14.18 13.18 -4.84
C ARG A 169 -14.47 14.16 -5.95
N LEU A 170 -15.01 13.68 -7.07
CA LEU A 170 -15.57 14.56 -8.09
C LEU A 170 -16.67 15.44 -7.46
N SER A 171 -16.60 16.75 -7.71
CA SER A 171 -17.65 17.69 -7.32
C SER A 171 -18.85 17.59 -8.26
N GLU A 172 -20.01 18.08 -7.82
CA GLU A 172 -21.24 18.13 -8.62
C GLU A 172 -21.11 18.93 -9.93
N ASP A 173 -20.09 19.78 -10.06
CA ASP A 173 -19.81 20.53 -11.28
C ASP A 173 -19.13 19.70 -12.37
N GLY A 174 -18.60 18.51 -12.04
CA GLY A 174 -17.88 17.63 -12.98
C GLY A 174 -16.52 18.17 -13.44
N GLU A 175 -16.12 19.36 -13.00
CA GLU A 175 -14.90 20.06 -13.43
C GLU A 175 -13.86 20.15 -12.31
N THR A 176 -14.28 19.92 -11.07
CA THR A 176 -13.41 20.02 -9.89
C THR A 176 -13.50 18.77 -9.02
N VAL A 177 -12.47 18.57 -8.20
CA VAL A 177 -12.48 17.58 -7.12
C VAL A 177 -12.43 18.25 -5.76
N ASP A 178 -13.23 17.75 -4.83
CA ASP A 178 -13.20 18.08 -3.42
C ASP A 178 -12.19 17.18 -2.71
N VAL A 179 -11.10 17.78 -2.22
CA VAL A 179 -10.05 17.08 -1.48
C VAL A 179 -10.17 17.37 0.00
N LYS A 180 -10.50 16.34 0.78
CA LYS A 180 -10.53 16.38 2.25
C LYS A 180 -9.32 15.68 2.82
N ARG A 181 -8.60 16.36 3.72
CA ARG A 181 -7.47 15.81 4.47
C ARG A 181 -7.87 15.58 5.91
N THR A 182 -7.45 14.48 6.51
CA THR A 182 -7.68 14.19 7.94
C THR A 182 -6.39 13.68 8.55
N LYS A 183 -5.96 14.30 9.67
CA LYS A 183 -4.81 13.84 10.44
C LYS A 183 -5.27 12.88 11.52
N ARG A 184 -4.62 11.74 11.61
CA ARG A 184 -4.76 10.80 12.73
C ARG A 184 -3.40 10.55 13.35
N ASP A 185 -3.40 10.30 14.66
CA ASP A 185 -2.22 9.73 15.31
C ASP A 185 -1.81 8.48 14.53
N ALA A 186 -0.52 8.29 14.31
CA ALA A 186 -0.02 7.12 13.59
C ALA A 186 -0.52 5.85 14.28
N GLU A 187 -1.60 5.29 13.75
CA GLU A 187 -2.08 3.97 14.10
C GLU A 187 -1.11 2.98 13.45
N ASP A 188 -0.73 1.95 14.19
CA ASP A 188 0.09 0.85 13.69
C ASP A 188 -0.78 -0.01 12.75
N TRP A 189 -1.13 0.56 11.61
CA TRP A 189 -1.63 -0.18 10.45
C TRP A 189 -0.44 -1.00 9.97
N GLY A 190 -0.22 -2.17 10.59
CA GLY A 190 0.88 -3.06 10.24
C GLY A 190 0.95 -3.22 8.72
N GLN A 191 2.17 -3.23 8.15
CA GLN A 191 2.48 -3.12 6.72
C GLN A 191 1.35 -3.57 5.78
N THR A 192 0.38 -2.68 5.51
CA THR A 192 -0.67 -2.98 4.56
C THR A 192 -0.06 -2.93 3.16
N PRO A 193 -0.32 -3.93 2.30
CA PRO A 193 0.35 -4.12 1.01
C PRO A 193 -0.16 -3.15 -0.08
N TYR A 194 -0.46 -1.91 0.30
CA TYR A 194 -0.88 -0.87 -0.64
C TYR A 194 0.31 -0.40 -1.47
N SER A 195 0.08 -0.18 -2.76
CA SER A 195 1.09 0.33 -3.68
C SER A 195 1.11 1.85 -3.68
N GLU A 196 2.25 2.44 -4.04
CA GLU A 196 2.37 3.89 -4.26
C GLU A 196 1.33 4.37 -5.28
N ALA A 197 0.62 5.44 -4.95
CA ALA A 197 -0.49 5.95 -5.74
C ALA A 197 -0.03 6.35 -7.15
N ASP A 198 1.12 7.02 -7.27
CA ASP A 198 1.74 7.39 -8.54
C ASP A 198 1.90 6.17 -9.48
N PHE A 199 2.34 5.04 -8.93
CA PHE A 199 2.52 3.81 -9.70
C PHE A 199 1.16 3.26 -10.15
N VAL A 200 0.17 3.15 -9.26
CA VAL A 200 -1.15 2.62 -9.63
C VAL A 200 -1.83 3.49 -10.69
N PHE A 201 -1.80 4.82 -10.54
CA PHE A 201 -2.38 5.72 -11.53
C PHE A 201 -1.68 5.60 -12.89
N SER A 202 -0.35 5.45 -12.92
CA SER A 202 0.38 5.19 -14.17
C SER A 202 -0.04 3.90 -14.88
N GLN A 203 -0.49 2.89 -14.12
CA GLN A 203 -1.01 1.65 -14.70
C GLN A 203 -2.43 1.85 -15.26
N LEU A 204 -3.29 2.53 -14.51
CA LEU A 204 -4.66 2.83 -14.95
C LEU A 204 -4.70 3.71 -16.20
N ASP A 205 -3.73 4.61 -16.35
CA ASP A 205 -3.57 5.46 -17.55
C ASP A 205 -3.25 4.66 -18.83
N LEU A 206 -2.92 3.36 -18.73
CA LEU A 206 -2.77 2.49 -19.90
C LEU A 206 -4.11 2.10 -20.53
N ILE A 207 -5.23 2.29 -19.82
CA ILE A 207 -6.56 1.95 -20.32
C ILE A 207 -6.96 2.97 -21.39
N THR A 208 -7.20 2.47 -22.59
CA THR A 208 -7.62 3.31 -23.72
C THR A 208 -9.05 3.00 -24.13
N LYS A 209 -9.71 3.93 -24.81
CA LYS A 209 -11.08 3.79 -25.30
C LYS A 209 -11.37 2.46 -26.04
N PRO A 210 -10.51 1.94 -26.94
CA PRO A 210 -10.76 0.65 -27.59
C PRO A 210 -10.81 -0.55 -26.64
N MET A 211 -10.21 -0.45 -25.45
CA MET A 211 -10.24 -1.50 -24.44
C MET A 211 -11.59 -1.57 -23.73
N LEU A 212 -12.26 -0.41 -23.58
CA LEU A 212 -13.57 -0.24 -22.96
C LEU A 212 -14.65 0.05 -24.03
N ASN A 213 -14.77 -0.84 -25.01
CA ASN A 213 -15.69 -0.66 -26.11
C ASN A 213 -16.56 -1.89 -26.33
N HIS A 214 -17.46 -2.12 -25.38
CA HIS A 214 -18.54 -3.09 -25.55
C HIS A 214 -19.72 -2.46 -26.29
N ASP A 215 -20.31 -3.26 -27.16
CA ASP A 215 -21.61 -2.93 -27.74
C ASP A 215 -22.62 -2.76 -26.61
N SER A 216 -23.58 -1.85 -26.80
CA SER A 216 -24.66 -1.48 -25.88
C SER A 216 -24.30 -0.95 -24.48
N VAL A 217 -23.05 -1.09 -23.99
CA VAL A 217 -22.59 -0.47 -22.74
C VAL A 217 -22.48 1.05 -22.86
N ASN A 218 -23.04 1.76 -21.88
CA ASN A 218 -23.07 3.22 -21.77
C ASN A 218 -22.12 3.77 -20.69
N TYR A 219 -21.88 3.01 -19.63
CA TYR A 219 -21.05 3.41 -18.49
C TYR A 219 -20.10 2.29 -18.09
N TYR A 220 -18.94 2.69 -17.56
CA TYR A 220 -17.94 1.79 -17.00
C TYR A 220 -17.57 2.23 -15.59
N GLU A 221 -17.63 1.30 -14.63
CA GLU A 221 -17.04 1.45 -13.31
C GLU A 221 -15.70 0.72 -13.27
N LEU A 222 -14.67 1.42 -12.81
CA LEU A 222 -13.36 0.86 -12.54
C LEU A 222 -13.09 0.95 -11.03
N ASN A 223 -12.78 -0.19 -10.42
CA ASN A 223 -12.50 -0.25 -8.99
C ASN A 223 -11.27 -1.09 -8.65
N SER A 224 -10.48 -0.60 -7.68
CA SER A 224 -9.30 -1.30 -7.18
C SER A 224 -8.91 -0.76 -5.81
N ASP A 225 -8.27 -1.58 -4.98
CA ASP A 225 -7.60 -1.11 -3.76
C ASP A 225 -6.11 -0.77 -4.02
N GLY A 226 -5.65 -0.89 -5.28
CA GLY A 226 -4.27 -0.62 -5.70
C GLY A 226 -3.24 -1.62 -5.19
N GLN A 227 -3.67 -2.73 -4.55
CA GLN A 227 -2.74 -3.72 -4.02
C GLN A 227 -2.15 -4.57 -5.15
N ARG A 228 -0.87 -4.89 -5.02
CA ARG A 228 -0.27 -5.98 -5.79
C ARG A 228 -0.48 -7.26 -5.02
N MET A 229 -1.22 -8.19 -5.59
CA MET A 229 -1.51 -9.47 -4.94
C MET A 229 -1.56 -10.63 -5.92
N GLY A 230 -1.43 -11.83 -5.39
CA GLY A 230 -1.65 -13.06 -6.13
C GLY A 230 -3.11 -13.17 -6.56
N TYR A 231 -3.34 -13.14 -7.87
CA TYR A 231 -4.64 -13.23 -8.50
C TYR A 231 -4.83 -14.61 -9.13
N ALA A 232 -5.86 -15.32 -8.68
CA ALA A 232 -6.11 -16.73 -9.04
C ALA A 232 -7.55 -17.03 -9.47
N VAL A 233 -8.37 -16.01 -9.74
CA VAL A 233 -9.79 -16.19 -10.08
C VAL A 233 -9.94 -16.72 -11.50
N LYS A 234 -10.40 -17.97 -11.61
CA LYS A 234 -10.66 -18.69 -12.87
C LYS A 234 -12.12 -18.56 -13.30
N ASP A 235 -12.43 -19.00 -14.52
CA ASP A 235 -13.77 -18.98 -15.11
C ASP A 235 -14.37 -17.56 -15.22
N GLN A 236 -13.51 -16.54 -15.29
CA GLN A 236 -13.87 -15.14 -15.49
C GLN A 236 -13.12 -14.55 -16.68
N LYS A 237 -13.60 -13.43 -17.21
CA LYS A 237 -12.91 -12.69 -18.27
C LYS A 237 -11.73 -11.91 -17.69
N ASN A 238 -10.55 -12.54 -17.71
CA ASN A 238 -9.32 -11.95 -17.22
C ASN A 238 -8.48 -11.41 -18.39
N TYR A 239 -8.00 -10.18 -18.27
CA TYR A 239 -7.15 -9.54 -19.27
C TYR A 239 -5.88 -8.99 -18.62
N ARG A 240 -4.74 -9.24 -19.25
CA ARG A 240 -3.52 -8.47 -19.01
C ARG A 240 -3.61 -7.17 -19.77
N VAL A 241 -3.34 -6.06 -19.09
CA VAL A 241 -3.22 -4.73 -19.71
C VAL A 241 -1.80 -4.22 -19.49
N ASP A 242 -1.13 -3.91 -20.59
CA ASP A 242 0.19 -3.29 -20.61
C ASP A 242 0.33 -2.34 -21.82
N THR A 243 1.54 -1.84 -22.07
CA THR A 243 1.82 -0.94 -23.20
C THR A 243 1.59 -1.57 -24.59
N ALA A 244 1.51 -2.91 -24.69
CA ALA A 244 1.13 -3.61 -25.92
C ALA A 244 -0.39 -3.73 -26.09
N GLY A 245 -1.17 -3.38 -25.07
CA GLY A 245 -2.63 -3.29 -25.09
C GLY A 245 -3.32 -4.29 -24.17
N LYS A 246 -4.60 -4.58 -24.48
CA LYS A 246 -5.44 -5.55 -23.75
C LYS A 246 -5.31 -6.94 -24.36
N LYS A 247 -4.82 -7.92 -23.60
CA LYS A 247 -4.69 -9.34 -24.02
C LYS A 247 -5.40 -10.25 -23.02
N GLU A 248 -6.24 -11.16 -23.52
CA GLU A 248 -6.91 -12.17 -22.70
C GLU A 248 -5.88 -13.12 -22.04
N LEU A 249 -6.09 -13.40 -20.75
CA LEU A 249 -5.35 -14.39 -19.97
C LEU A 249 -6.19 -15.66 -19.85
N LYS A 250 -5.59 -16.80 -20.21
CA LYS A 250 -6.25 -18.10 -20.02
C LYS A 250 -6.14 -18.54 -18.57
N ASP A 251 -7.07 -19.38 -18.11
CA ASP A 251 -7.02 -19.97 -16.76
C ASP A 251 -5.74 -20.77 -16.48
N SER A 252 -5.08 -21.28 -17.53
CA SER A 252 -3.79 -21.97 -17.44
C SER A 252 -2.61 -21.02 -17.18
N GLU A 253 -2.79 -19.72 -17.43
CA GLU A 253 -1.79 -18.68 -17.16
C GLU A 253 -1.94 -18.10 -15.74
N LEU A 254 -2.99 -18.49 -15.01
CA LEU A 254 -3.24 -18.12 -13.62
C LEU A 254 -2.74 -19.23 -12.66
N PRO A 255 -2.24 -18.88 -11.46
CA PRO A 255 -2.27 -17.55 -10.84
C PRO A 255 -1.15 -16.62 -11.33
N VAL A 256 -1.30 -15.32 -11.11
CA VAL A 256 -0.28 -14.30 -11.41
C VAL A 256 -0.24 -13.25 -10.30
N ASP A 257 0.87 -12.53 -10.15
CA ASP A 257 0.98 -11.39 -9.25
C ASP A 257 0.79 -10.12 -10.07
N GLY A 258 -0.12 -9.24 -9.63
CA GLY A 258 -0.39 -7.99 -10.32
C GLY A 258 -1.36 -7.10 -9.57
N ILE A 259 -1.64 -5.93 -10.13
CA ILE A 259 -2.69 -5.04 -9.65
C ILE A 259 -3.97 -5.40 -10.37
N ALA A 260 -4.98 -5.84 -9.62
CA ALA A 260 -6.28 -6.19 -10.17
C ALA A 260 -7.23 -4.99 -10.14
N VAL A 261 -7.87 -4.74 -11.27
CA VAL A 261 -8.91 -3.71 -11.43
C VAL A 261 -10.16 -4.41 -11.92
N GLY A 262 -11.24 -4.31 -11.16
CA GLY A 262 -12.56 -4.72 -11.63
C GLY A 262 -13.08 -3.68 -12.62
N VAL A 263 -13.60 -4.16 -13.74
CA VAL A 263 -14.21 -3.32 -14.77
C VAL A 263 -15.63 -3.81 -14.99
N CYS A 264 -16.58 -2.98 -14.59
CA CYS A 264 -17.99 -3.26 -14.72
C CYS A 264 -18.62 -2.35 -15.78
N GLY A 265 -19.15 -2.92 -16.85
CA GLY A 265 -19.91 -2.23 -17.88
C GLY A 265 -21.42 -2.43 -17.68
N THR A 266 -22.20 -1.37 -17.88
CA THR A 266 -23.67 -1.42 -17.80
C THR A 266 -24.36 -0.67 -18.94
N GLU A 267 -25.53 -1.18 -19.35
CA GLU A 267 -26.53 -0.44 -20.12
C GLU A 267 -27.50 0.30 -19.19
N GLY A 268 -27.72 -0.24 -17.99
CA GLY A 268 -28.79 0.09 -17.02
C GLY A 268 -28.70 1.44 -16.32
N GLY A 269 -27.73 2.26 -16.69
CA GLY A 269 -27.52 3.60 -16.15
C GLY A 269 -26.86 3.61 -14.76
N ILE A 270 -26.79 4.81 -14.19
CA ILE A 270 -26.18 5.09 -12.90
C ILE A 270 -27.24 5.59 -11.91
N ASP A 271 -26.99 5.42 -10.61
CA ASP A 271 -27.85 5.94 -9.54
C ASP A 271 -27.63 7.44 -9.29
N GLU A 272 -28.35 8.01 -8.32
CA GLU A 272 -28.25 9.43 -7.95
C GLU A 272 -26.88 9.84 -7.38
N HIS A 273 -26.02 8.88 -7.06
CA HIS A 273 -24.66 9.08 -6.58
C HIS A 273 -23.60 8.82 -7.66
N GLY A 274 -24.01 8.57 -8.90
CA GLY A 274 -23.10 8.29 -10.01
C GLY A 274 -22.48 6.90 -9.97
N MET A 275 -23.17 5.93 -9.35
CA MET A 275 -22.74 4.53 -9.22
C MET A 275 -23.49 3.61 -10.18
N ILE A 276 -22.85 2.55 -10.68
CA ILE A 276 -23.53 1.56 -11.53
C ILE A 276 -24.56 0.76 -10.71
N LEU A 277 -25.78 0.63 -11.23
CA LEU A 277 -26.87 -0.12 -10.58
C LEU A 277 -26.73 -1.63 -10.73
N GLU A 278 -26.41 -2.10 -11.94
CA GLU A 278 -26.30 -3.52 -12.28
C GLU A 278 -25.13 -3.73 -13.25
N CYS A 279 -24.38 -4.82 -13.06
CA CYS A 279 -23.22 -5.14 -13.88
C CYS A 279 -23.57 -6.11 -15.00
N ASP A 280 -23.69 -5.60 -16.23
CA ASP A 280 -24.02 -6.42 -17.41
C ASP A 280 -22.80 -7.14 -17.97
N ASN A 281 -21.63 -6.50 -17.90
CA ASN A 281 -20.36 -7.09 -18.30
C ASN A 281 -19.30 -6.84 -17.25
N PHE A 282 -18.76 -7.92 -16.69
CA PHE A 282 -17.70 -7.84 -15.69
C PHE A 282 -16.41 -8.45 -16.24
N GLU A 283 -15.32 -7.68 -16.18
CA GLU A 283 -13.99 -8.06 -16.61
C GLU A 283 -12.98 -7.71 -15.51
N HIS A 284 -11.86 -8.44 -15.48
CA HIS A 284 -10.74 -8.13 -14.60
C HIS A 284 -9.53 -7.72 -15.41
N TYR A 285 -9.04 -6.50 -15.18
CA TYR A 285 -7.83 -5.99 -15.82
C TYR A 285 -6.68 -6.12 -14.83
N LEU A 286 -5.68 -6.89 -15.23
CA LEU A 286 -4.48 -7.15 -14.45
C LEU A 286 -3.33 -6.34 -15.03
N PHE A 287 -2.76 -5.46 -14.21
CA PHE A 287 -1.64 -4.59 -14.54
C PHE A 287 -0.37 -5.08 -13.87
N ASP A 288 0.76 -4.73 -14.50
CA ASP A 288 2.11 -5.13 -14.08
C ASP A 288 2.21 -6.61 -13.70
N VAL A 289 1.68 -7.46 -14.59
CA VAL A 289 1.57 -8.90 -14.39
C VAL A 289 2.96 -9.54 -14.36
N LEU A 290 3.36 -9.96 -13.16
CA LEU A 290 4.48 -10.86 -12.97
C LEU A 290 3.92 -12.29 -13.04
N LYS A 291 4.54 -13.14 -13.86
CA LYS A 291 4.22 -14.57 -13.81
C LYS A 291 4.46 -15.04 -12.38
N ASN A 292 3.45 -15.64 -11.74
CA ASN A 292 3.68 -16.20 -10.43
C ASN A 292 4.83 -17.19 -10.53
N LYS A 293 5.79 -17.00 -9.63
CA LYS A 293 6.67 -18.08 -9.25
C LYS A 293 5.74 -19.19 -8.75
N PRO A 294 5.80 -20.40 -9.31
CA PRO A 294 4.96 -21.50 -8.83
C PRO A 294 5.10 -21.60 -7.31
N GLU A 295 4.00 -21.87 -6.59
CA GLU A 295 4.10 -22.22 -5.18
C GLU A 295 5.08 -23.39 -5.06
N LEU A 296 6.26 -23.12 -4.49
CA LEU A 296 7.28 -24.12 -4.26
C LEU A 296 6.77 -25.08 -3.19
N ASN A 297 6.44 -26.30 -3.63
CA ASN A 297 6.11 -27.43 -2.78
C ASN A 297 6.88 -28.66 -3.29
N THR A 298 6.86 -29.76 -2.55
CA THR A 298 7.62 -30.98 -2.89
C THR A 298 7.32 -31.50 -4.30
N SER A 299 6.09 -31.32 -4.81
CA SER A 299 5.70 -31.75 -6.15
C SER A 299 6.10 -30.80 -7.27
N SER A 300 6.30 -29.51 -7.00
CA SER A 300 6.60 -28.48 -8.02
C SER A 300 8.08 -28.07 -8.05
N VAL A 301 8.86 -28.44 -7.04
CA VAL A 301 10.25 -27.97 -6.87
C VAL A 301 11.17 -28.34 -8.02
N LEU A 302 11.04 -29.56 -8.56
CA LEU A 302 11.91 -30.04 -9.64
C LEU A 302 11.55 -29.39 -10.98
N GLU A 303 10.26 -29.27 -11.29
CA GLU A 303 9.76 -28.56 -12.48
C GLU A 303 10.16 -27.08 -12.45
N THR A 304 10.08 -26.46 -11.26
CA THR A 304 10.51 -25.07 -11.07
C THR A 304 12.01 -24.94 -11.35
N ALA A 305 12.84 -25.82 -10.77
CA ALA A 305 14.28 -25.83 -10.97
C ALA A 305 14.69 -26.07 -12.43
N GLU A 306 14.00 -26.98 -13.13
CA GLU A 306 14.19 -27.24 -14.56
C GLU A 306 13.92 -25.99 -15.41
N SER A 307 12.83 -25.26 -15.11
CA SER A 307 12.44 -24.08 -15.88
C SER A 307 13.41 -22.89 -15.75
N ILE A 308 14.14 -22.80 -14.63
CA ILE A 308 15.00 -21.66 -14.28
C ILE A 308 16.50 -21.95 -14.42
N SER A 309 16.93 -23.22 -14.42
CA SER A 309 18.34 -23.60 -14.54
C SER A 309 18.58 -24.52 -15.74
N PRO A 310 19.27 -24.02 -16.80
CA PRO A 310 19.68 -24.84 -17.94
C PRO A 310 20.53 -26.06 -17.55
N GLN A 311 21.29 -25.98 -16.46
CA GLN A 311 22.10 -27.08 -15.94
C GLN A 311 21.24 -28.20 -15.34
N VAL A 312 20.19 -27.83 -14.58
CA VAL A 312 19.19 -28.78 -14.06
C VAL A 312 18.44 -29.44 -15.21
N ALA A 313 17.96 -28.65 -16.18
CA ALA A 313 17.27 -29.17 -17.37
C ALA A 313 18.17 -30.10 -18.20
N GLY A 314 19.42 -29.71 -18.40
CA GLY A 314 20.42 -30.54 -19.10
C GLY A 314 20.62 -31.89 -18.40
N TRP A 315 20.82 -31.87 -17.08
CA TRP A 315 20.98 -33.10 -16.30
C TRP A 315 19.74 -33.99 -16.38
N LEU A 316 18.54 -33.44 -16.15
CA LEU A 316 17.28 -34.18 -16.22
C LEU A 316 17.08 -34.83 -17.59
N SER A 317 17.39 -34.12 -18.67
CA SER A 317 17.27 -34.65 -20.03
C SER A 317 18.08 -35.94 -20.24
N GLU A 318 19.21 -36.12 -19.55
CA GLU A 318 20.01 -37.34 -19.66
C GLU A 318 19.57 -38.48 -18.73
N HIS A 319 18.70 -38.18 -17.75
CA HIS A 319 18.35 -39.06 -16.64
C HIS A 319 16.86 -39.44 -16.60
N ILE A 320 16.00 -38.95 -17.50
CA ILE A 320 14.58 -39.30 -17.51
C ILE A 320 14.09 -39.71 -18.90
N GLY A 321 12.94 -40.41 -18.91
CA GLY A 321 12.21 -40.77 -20.13
C GLY A 321 13.01 -41.66 -21.10
N ASP A 322 12.89 -41.36 -22.39
CA ASP A 322 13.47 -42.16 -23.47
C ASP A 322 15.01 -42.18 -23.46
N ASN A 323 15.64 -41.24 -22.75
CA ASN A 323 17.10 -41.15 -22.67
C ASN A 323 17.72 -42.17 -21.69
N ILE A 324 16.92 -42.69 -20.75
CA ILE A 324 17.35 -43.75 -19.84
C ILE A 324 16.85 -45.14 -20.23
N GLY A 325 15.87 -45.23 -21.14
CA GLY A 325 15.30 -46.52 -21.51
C GLY A 325 14.72 -46.57 -22.92
N SER A 326 14.99 -47.64 -23.64
CA SER A 326 14.40 -47.90 -24.96
C SER A 326 13.98 -49.35 -25.14
N GLU A 327 12.99 -49.59 -25.99
CA GLU A 327 12.59 -50.93 -26.43
C GLU A 327 13.14 -51.19 -27.84
N LYS A 328 13.94 -52.25 -28.01
CA LYS A 328 14.48 -52.65 -29.31
C LYS A 328 14.21 -54.14 -29.54
N ASN A 329 13.48 -54.48 -30.59
CA ASN A 329 13.17 -55.87 -30.98
C ASN A 329 12.50 -56.71 -29.86
N GLY A 330 11.63 -56.09 -29.04
CA GLY A 330 10.97 -56.76 -27.91
C GLY A 330 11.86 -56.97 -26.68
N GLU A 331 13.04 -56.34 -26.64
CA GLU A 331 13.93 -56.31 -25.48
C GLU A 331 13.92 -54.93 -24.83
N PHE A 332 13.82 -54.90 -23.50
CA PHE A 332 13.87 -53.68 -22.70
C PHE A 332 15.32 -53.36 -22.33
N ILE A 333 15.77 -52.16 -22.67
CA ILE A 333 17.14 -51.70 -22.46
C ILE A 333 17.10 -50.47 -21.58
N LEU A 334 17.88 -50.46 -20.51
CA LEU A 334 18.14 -49.29 -19.68
C LEU A 334 19.58 -48.82 -19.82
N LYS A 335 19.81 -47.52 -19.73
CA LYS A 335 21.14 -46.91 -19.71
C LYS A 335 21.59 -46.77 -18.26
N ILE A 336 22.62 -47.50 -17.86
CA ILE A 336 23.19 -47.48 -16.50
C ILE A 336 24.68 -47.16 -16.66
N ASP A 337 25.15 -46.12 -15.98
CA ASP A 337 26.53 -45.62 -16.11
C ASP A 337 26.94 -45.33 -17.57
N GLY A 338 26.02 -44.79 -18.35
CA GLY A 338 26.22 -44.52 -19.77
C GLY A 338 26.21 -45.76 -20.68
N LYS A 339 25.98 -46.96 -20.14
CA LYS A 339 25.99 -48.23 -20.88
C LYS A 339 24.60 -48.81 -21.01
N GLU A 340 24.25 -49.24 -22.22
CA GLU A 340 23.02 -49.99 -22.48
C GLU A 340 23.09 -51.38 -21.82
N LYS A 341 22.10 -51.69 -20.99
CA LYS A 341 21.94 -52.98 -20.33
C LYS A 341 20.53 -53.50 -20.57
N ARG A 342 20.44 -54.76 -21.03
CA ARG A 342 19.15 -55.45 -21.12
C ARG A 342 18.62 -55.76 -19.73
N VAL A 343 17.35 -55.44 -19.51
CA VAL A 343 16.66 -55.64 -18.23
C VAL A 343 15.33 -56.36 -18.44
N SER A 344 14.70 -56.76 -17.33
CA SER A 344 13.33 -57.26 -17.38
C SER A 344 12.32 -56.12 -17.60
N GLU A 345 11.14 -56.45 -18.14
CA GLU A 345 10.04 -55.49 -18.29
C GLU A 345 9.66 -54.83 -16.95
N GLN A 346 9.65 -55.62 -15.87
CA GLN A 346 9.35 -55.13 -14.52
C GLN A 346 10.38 -54.09 -14.06
N GLU A 347 11.66 -54.34 -14.30
CA GLU A 347 12.76 -53.42 -13.94
C GLU A 347 12.70 -52.15 -14.81
N TYR A 348 12.37 -52.28 -16.09
CA TYR A 348 12.18 -51.17 -17.02
C TYR A 348 11.02 -50.24 -16.57
N ILE A 349 9.85 -50.82 -16.29
CA ILE A 349 8.67 -50.07 -15.83
C ILE A 349 8.96 -49.41 -14.49
N LYS A 350 9.65 -50.11 -13.58
CA LYS A 350 10.03 -49.57 -12.28
C LYS A 350 10.97 -48.37 -12.43
N ALA A 351 11.99 -48.48 -13.27
CA ALA A 351 12.93 -47.39 -13.53
C ALA A 351 12.22 -46.13 -14.02
N LEU A 352 11.30 -46.25 -14.99
CA LEU A 352 10.60 -45.09 -15.56
C LEU A 352 9.54 -44.46 -14.64
N LYS A 353 8.97 -45.24 -13.70
CA LYS A 353 7.90 -44.76 -12.81
C LYS A 353 8.38 -44.27 -11.46
N GLU A 354 9.45 -44.85 -10.93
CA GLU A 354 9.92 -44.61 -9.56
C GLU A 354 11.17 -43.71 -9.50
N THR A 355 11.69 -43.25 -10.65
CA THR A 355 12.83 -42.32 -10.71
C THR A 355 12.49 -41.05 -11.48
N PRO A 356 13.08 -39.88 -11.13
CA PRO A 356 14.10 -39.69 -10.09
C PRO A 356 13.53 -39.67 -8.66
N TYR A 357 14.35 -40.04 -7.68
CA TYR A 357 14.04 -39.85 -6.27
C TYR A 357 14.35 -38.40 -5.88
N VAL A 358 13.37 -37.71 -5.31
CA VAL A 358 13.51 -36.30 -4.91
C VAL A 358 13.35 -36.19 -3.40
N GLU A 359 14.41 -35.80 -2.72
CA GLU A 359 14.42 -35.45 -1.29
C GLU A 359 14.47 -33.94 -1.15
N VAL A 360 13.58 -33.40 -0.31
CA VAL A 360 13.40 -31.96 -0.15
C VAL A 360 13.50 -31.62 1.33
N ILE A 361 14.50 -30.81 1.69
CA ILE A 361 14.78 -30.39 3.07
C ILE A 361 14.52 -28.88 3.17
N GLU A 362 13.47 -28.52 3.91
CA GLU A 362 13.13 -27.12 4.20
C GLU A 362 14.12 -26.54 5.23
N GLN A 363 14.83 -25.46 4.88
CA GLN A 363 15.77 -24.77 5.77
C GLN A 363 15.30 -23.33 6.03
N GLY A 364 14.43 -23.16 7.02
CA GLY A 364 13.91 -21.84 7.41
C GLY A 364 12.78 -21.34 6.51
N GLN A 365 12.38 -20.08 6.63
CA GLN A 365 11.20 -19.54 5.93
C GLN A 365 11.39 -19.41 4.41
N ASP A 366 12.63 -19.37 3.91
CA ASP A 366 12.89 -18.91 2.53
C ASP A 366 13.84 -19.76 1.68
N ASN A 367 14.44 -20.83 2.22
CA ASN A 367 15.41 -21.67 1.50
C ASN A 367 15.05 -23.17 1.49
N TRP A 368 15.19 -23.79 0.32
CA TRP A 368 14.96 -25.21 0.11
C TRP A 368 16.23 -25.87 -0.39
N LYS A 369 16.65 -26.95 0.28
CA LYS A 369 17.73 -27.82 -0.20
C LYS A 369 17.12 -29.06 -0.83
N VAL A 370 17.40 -29.26 -2.12
CA VAL A 370 16.83 -30.34 -2.92
C VAL A 370 17.94 -31.29 -3.31
N LYS A 371 17.68 -32.59 -3.16
CA LYS A 371 18.55 -33.66 -3.61
C LYS A 371 17.77 -34.58 -4.54
N VAL A 372 18.28 -34.73 -5.76
CA VAL A 372 17.69 -35.56 -6.81
C VAL A 372 18.65 -36.70 -7.10
N GLU A 373 18.18 -37.94 -6.99
CA GLU A 373 18.96 -39.14 -7.29
C GLU A 373 18.30 -39.92 -8.43
N ASN A 374 19.09 -40.24 -9.45
CA ASN A 374 18.69 -41.16 -10.50
C ASN A 374 19.85 -42.08 -10.88
N PRO A 375 19.75 -43.41 -10.66
CA PRO A 375 20.81 -44.36 -10.99
C PRO A 375 20.91 -44.69 -12.48
N TYR A 376 20.03 -44.13 -13.32
CA TYR A 376 19.96 -44.37 -14.76
C TYR A 376 20.39 -43.10 -15.52
N GLY A 377 21.12 -43.29 -16.63
CA GLY A 377 21.71 -42.19 -17.40
C GLY A 377 23.24 -42.23 -17.39
N ASN A 378 23.85 -41.09 -17.71
CA ASN A 378 25.30 -40.89 -17.61
C ASN A 378 25.64 -40.30 -16.23
N PRO A 379 26.71 -40.75 -15.54
CA PRO A 379 27.15 -40.06 -14.33
C PRO A 379 27.37 -38.57 -14.61
N PRO A 380 27.06 -37.66 -13.67
CA PRO A 380 26.78 -37.88 -12.24
C PRO A 380 25.32 -38.27 -11.93
N HIS A 381 25.09 -39.17 -10.97
CA HIS A 381 23.76 -39.73 -10.66
C HIS A 381 22.99 -38.96 -9.60
N THR A 382 23.66 -38.02 -8.91
CA THR A 382 23.05 -37.19 -7.88
C THR A 382 23.23 -35.72 -8.23
N MET A 383 22.16 -34.96 -8.04
CA MET A 383 22.15 -33.51 -8.19
C MET A 383 21.60 -32.90 -6.89
N GLU A 384 22.39 -32.05 -6.24
CA GLU A 384 22.01 -31.28 -5.06
C GLU A 384 21.92 -29.80 -5.44
N PHE A 385 20.84 -29.12 -5.06
CA PHE A 385 20.72 -27.69 -5.32
C PHE A 385 19.91 -26.94 -4.25
N GLU A 386 20.13 -25.63 -4.17
CA GLU A 386 19.40 -24.73 -3.27
C GLU A 386 18.54 -23.74 -4.05
N LEU A 387 17.29 -23.54 -3.59
CA LEU A 387 16.31 -22.59 -4.15
C LEU A 387 15.89 -21.59 -3.09
N THR A 388 15.83 -20.32 -3.47
CA THR A 388 15.29 -19.24 -2.62
C THR A 388 13.89 -18.83 -3.05
N ARG A 389 13.02 -18.46 -2.10
CA ARG A 389 11.66 -17.94 -2.40
C ARG A 389 11.69 -16.54 -3.04
N GLU A 390 12.61 -15.67 -2.62
CA GLU A 390 12.65 -14.26 -3.03
C GLU A 390 13.19 -14.06 -4.46
N GLY A 391 13.90 -15.04 -5.01
CA GLY A 391 14.30 -15.10 -6.43
C GLY A 391 14.56 -16.56 -6.80
N PRO A 392 13.84 -17.16 -7.78
CA PRO A 392 14.00 -18.56 -8.15
C PRO A 392 15.29 -18.68 -8.96
N GLU A 393 16.41 -18.50 -8.28
CA GLU A 393 17.74 -18.78 -8.75
C GLU A 393 18.18 -20.07 -8.05
N VAL A 394 18.86 -20.92 -8.81
CA VAL A 394 19.57 -22.06 -8.24
C VAL A 394 20.92 -21.54 -7.73
N VAL A 395 21.06 -21.43 -6.42
CA VAL A 395 22.19 -20.70 -5.80
C VAL A 395 23.42 -21.60 -5.58
N ASP A 396 23.21 -22.89 -5.33
CA ASP A 396 24.30 -23.82 -4.99
C ASP A 396 24.07 -25.21 -5.63
N LEU A 397 24.40 -25.34 -6.94
CA LEU A 397 24.23 -26.58 -7.70
C LEU A 397 25.49 -27.47 -7.65
N HIS A 398 25.35 -28.68 -7.12
CA HIS A 398 26.39 -29.69 -7.05
C HIS A 398 25.96 -30.98 -7.73
N PHE A 399 26.87 -31.57 -8.50
CA PHE A 399 26.69 -32.90 -9.06
C PHE A 399 27.62 -33.90 -8.37
N ARG A 400 27.11 -35.08 -8.03
CA ARG A 400 27.86 -36.16 -7.36
C ARG A 400 27.74 -37.50 -8.04
#